data_AF-A0A2R6NTR3-F1
#
_entry.id   AF-A0A2R6NTR3-F1
#
_cell.length_a   1.000
_cell.length_b   1.000
_cell.length_c   1.000
_cell.angle_alpha   90.00
_cell.angle_beta   90.00
_cell.angle_gamma   90.00
#
_symmetry.space_group_name_H-M   'P 1'
#
loop_
_entity.id
_entity.type
_entity.pdbx_description
1 polymer ?
#
loop_
_entity_poly.entity_id
_entity_poly.type
_entity_poly.pdbx_seq_one_letter_code
_entity_poly.pdbx_strand_id
1 'polypeptide(L)'
;MHTYEFLPQKGARHIVLTSRSGRESISQKGTILSKRLLTHLEGLPGLSLHLTAADAQSSVDVQRVLANLERPVAGCVLPSGVLVDRSFIEQTQETFEAPFPAKVDAFRVLEKLLPVEFLDFLITFSSVSGMFGNAGQTNYASANTALAGLNKAYRNAFCMVVPIIADSAITLNEDISASRITHLTNWGMTSSELCACIEDGILKLRQDPIWQYIPNFDWNLVQENMGPSSLYAHLVSIEITDDGVKRTQEATSVRDVVCRVLSVASEDLSMDVPLTAYGLDSLSAASLSYSLNAIVAVSQIQLLADMTLRQLEARLEVQGSPGKKAA
;
A
#
# COMPACT_ATOMS: atom_id res chain seq x y z
N MET A 1 10.93 2.29 -10.68
CA MET A 1 11.92 3.15 -11.38
C MET A 1 12.87 3.79 -10.38
N HIS A 2 12.37 4.54 -9.40
CA HIS A 2 13.19 5.11 -8.31
C HIS A 2 14.02 4.07 -7.52
N THR A 3 13.49 2.86 -7.26
CA THR A 3 14.26 1.75 -6.67
C THR A 3 15.53 1.37 -7.43
N TYR A 4 15.57 1.65 -8.73
CA TYR A 4 16.66 1.26 -9.62
C TYR A 4 17.69 2.37 -9.84
N GLU A 5 17.38 3.61 -9.44
CA GLU A 5 18.37 4.70 -9.35
C GLU A 5 19.27 4.55 -8.13
N PHE A 6 18.69 4.02 -7.05
CA PHE A 6 19.37 3.74 -5.80
C PHE A 6 20.46 2.65 -5.93
N LEU A 7 20.19 1.56 -6.67
CA LEU A 7 21.12 0.43 -6.78
C LEU A 7 22.50 0.83 -7.37
N PRO A 8 22.58 1.61 -8.47
CA PRO A 8 23.85 2.14 -8.96
C PRO A 8 24.59 3.01 -7.94
N GLN A 9 23.89 3.84 -7.16
CA GLN A 9 24.50 4.66 -6.11
C GLN A 9 25.13 3.79 -5.00
N LYS A 10 24.58 2.59 -4.78
CA LYS A 10 25.13 1.59 -3.84
C LYS A 10 26.10 0.58 -4.45
N GLY A 11 26.55 0.81 -5.68
CA GLY A 11 27.62 0.03 -6.31
C GLY A 11 27.16 -1.07 -7.27
N ALA A 12 25.85 -1.28 -7.47
CA ALA A 12 25.39 -2.19 -8.52
C ALA A 12 25.80 -1.65 -9.89
N ARG A 13 26.36 -2.52 -10.74
CA ARG A 13 26.82 -2.14 -12.09
C ARG A 13 26.19 -2.96 -13.21
N HIS A 14 25.48 -4.03 -12.86
CA HIS A 14 24.80 -4.91 -13.81
C HIS A 14 23.37 -5.10 -13.31
N ILE A 15 22.42 -4.46 -13.97
CA ILE A 15 21.01 -4.44 -13.56
C ILE A 15 20.17 -4.95 -14.71
N VAL A 16 19.35 -5.97 -14.44
CA VAL A 16 18.33 -6.47 -15.37
C VAL A 16 16.96 -6.14 -14.79
N LEU A 17 16.21 -5.33 -15.53
CA LEU A 17 14.83 -4.99 -15.23
C LEU A 17 13.92 -5.79 -16.14
N THR A 18 13.02 -6.56 -15.54
CA THR A 18 12.03 -7.35 -16.29
C THR A 18 10.64 -6.72 -16.18
N SER A 19 9.90 -6.79 -17.27
CA SER A 19 8.45 -6.57 -17.30
C SER A 19 7.87 -7.30 -18.50
N ARG A 20 6.56 -7.54 -18.54
CA ARG A 20 5.92 -8.23 -19.68
C ARG A 20 6.16 -7.54 -21.03
N SER A 21 6.42 -6.24 -21.04
CA SER A 21 6.71 -5.46 -22.27
C SER A 21 8.16 -4.97 -22.35
N GLY A 22 9.03 -5.34 -21.40
CA GLY A 22 10.43 -4.92 -21.38
C GLY A 22 10.59 -3.40 -21.48
N ARG A 23 11.46 -2.93 -22.37
CA ARG A 23 11.68 -1.50 -22.64
C ARG A 23 10.41 -0.74 -23.05
N GLU A 24 9.46 -1.39 -23.73
CA GLU A 24 8.23 -0.75 -24.19
C GLU A 24 7.33 -0.29 -23.04
N SER A 25 7.46 -0.94 -21.87
CA SER A 25 6.76 -0.50 -20.65
C SER A 25 7.10 0.94 -20.26
N ILE A 26 8.29 1.42 -20.59
CA ILE A 26 8.74 2.78 -20.29
C ILE A 26 8.68 3.67 -21.53
N SER A 27 9.15 3.19 -22.69
CA SER A 27 9.22 4.04 -23.89
C SER A 27 7.85 4.43 -24.45
N GLN A 28 6.87 3.52 -24.39
CA GLN A 28 5.51 3.76 -24.89
C GLN A 28 4.55 4.17 -23.78
N LYS A 29 4.54 3.42 -22.66
CA LYS A 29 3.55 3.55 -21.58
C LYS A 29 4.04 4.33 -20.36
N GLY A 30 5.35 4.62 -20.29
CA GLY A 30 5.93 5.31 -19.14
C GLY A 30 5.67 6.81 -19.13
N THR A 31 5.68 7.39 -17.93
CA THR A 31 5.61 8.84 -17.73
C THR A 31 6.85 9.54 -18.30
N ILE A 32 6.76 10.87 -18.55
CA ILE A 32 7.91 11.68 -18.97
C ILE A 32 9.08 11.53 -17.99
N LEU A 33 8.78 11.54 -16.69
CA LEU A 33 9.77 11.33 -15.63
C LEU A 33 10.46 9.96 -15.77
N SER A 34 9.69 8.89 -16.01
CA SER A 34 10.26 7.55 -16.22
C SER A 34 11.18 7.51 -17.43
N LYS A 35 10.80 8.13 -18.56
CA LYS A 35 11.65 8.17 -19.75
C LYS A 35 12.96 8.92 -19.47
N ARG A 36 12.89 10.07 -18.80
CA ARG A 36 14.08 10.86 -18.40
C ARG A 36 15.00 10.09 -17.46
N LEU A 37 14.43 9.41 -16.48
CA LEU A 37 15.20 8.59 -15.54
C LEU A 37 15.88 7.42 -16.25
N LEU A 38 15.20 6.75 -17.18
CA LEU A 38 15.82 5.69 -17.99
C LEU A 38 17.02 6.23 -18.78
N THR A 39 16.85 7.34 -19.49
CA THR A 39 17.96 7.99 -20.22
C THR A 39 19.11 8.39 -19.30
N HIS A 40 18.81 8.89 -18.10
CA HIS A 40 19.83 9.22 -17.11
C HIS A 40 20.64 7.97 -16.69
N LEU A 41 19.95 6.88 -16.33
CA LEU A 41 20.58 5.63 -15.92
C LEU A 41 21.44 5.03 -17.04
N GLU A 42 20.94 5.01 -18.26
CA GLU A 42 21.70 4.52 -19.44
C GLU A 42 22.96 5.34 -19.73
N GLY A 43 22.96 6.62 -19.34
CA GLY A 43 24.13 7.50 -19.46
C GLY A 43 25.14 7.35 -18.32
N LEU A 44 24.86 6.58 -17.26
CA LEU A 44 25.78 6.44 -16.14
C LEU A 44 27.02 5.61 -16.52
N PRO A 45 28.24 6.15 -16.36
CA PRO A 45 29.47 5.43 -16.69
C PRO A 45 29.60 4.12 -15.92
N GLY A 46 29.84 3.03 -16.63
CA GLY A 46 30.06 1.70 -16.05
C GLY A 46 28.80 0.99 -15.56
N LEU A 47 27.61 1.54 -15.80
CA LEU A 47 26.35 0.83 -15.58
C LEU A 47 25.93 0.06 -16.84
N SER A 48 25.76 -1.26 -16.71
CA SER A 48 25.06 -2.09 -17.67
C SER A 48 23.62 -2.26 -17.23
N LEU A 49 22.67 -1.72 -18.01
CA LEU A 49 21.24 -1.75 -17.73
C LEU A 49 20.50 -2.44 -18.88
N HIS A 50 19.87 -3.57 -18.59
CA HIS A 50 19.06 -4.33 -19.55
C HIS A 50 17.58 -4.28 -19.17
N LEU A 51 16.73 -3.89 -20.11
CA LEU A 51 15.27 -3.89 -19.96
C LEU A 51 14.70 -5.03 -20.78
N THR A 52 14.41 -6.15 -20.15
CA THR A 52 14.05 -7.41 -20.83
C THR A 52 12.56 -7.68 -20.73
N ALA A 53 11.93 -8.00 -21.86
CA ALA A 53 10.56 -8.46 -21.88
C ALA A 53 10.48 -9.90 -21.34
N ALA A 54 9.89 -10.08 -20.17
CA ALA A 54 9.74 -11.37 -19.49
C ALA A 54 8.56 -11.34 -18.51
N ASP A 55 7.77 -12.40 -18.51
CA ASP A 55 6.78 -12.66 -17.45
C ASP A 55 7.42 -13.52 -16.35
N ALA A 56 7.37 -13.05 -15.10
CA ALA A 56 7.89 -13.79 -13.95
C ALA A 56 7.12 -15.10 -13.68
N GLN A 57 5.89 -15.22 -14.21
CA GLN A 57 5.09 -16.45 -14.14
C GLN A 57 5.54 -17.50 -15.18
N SER A 58 6.30 -17.09 -16.20
CA SER A 58 6.75 -17.96 -17.28
C SER A 58 8.14 -18.50 -16.97
N SER A 59 8.22 -19.80 -16.67
CA SER A 59 9.52 -20.47 -16.50
C SER A 59 10.42 -20.33 -17.73
N VAL A 60 9.84 -20.30 -18.93
CA VAL A 60 10.58 -20.13 -20.19
C VAL A 60 11.18 -18.74 -20.29
N ASP A 61 10.43 -17.70 -19.92
CA ASP A 61 10.94 -16.33 -19.93
C ASP A 61 12.05 -16.12 -18.91
N VAL A 62 11.85 -16.62 -17.68
CA VAL A 62 12.86 -16.51 -16.63
C VAL A 62 14.12 -17.28 -17.02
N GLN A 63 14.01 -18.50 -17.56
CA GLN A 63 15.17 -19.24 -18.09
C GLN A 63 15.90 -18.47 -19.19
N ARG A 64 15.17 -17.88 -20.13
CA ARG A 64 15.74 -17.05 -21.19
C ARG A 64 16.47 -15.83 -20.63
N VAL A 65 15.93 -15.16 -19.61
CA VAL A 65 16.63 -14.05 -18.95
C VAL A 65 17.92 -14.55 -18.32
N LEU A 66 17.87 -15.62 -17.53
CA LEU A 66 19.03 -16.19 -16.83
C LEU A 66 20.13 -16.67 -17.78
N ALA A 67 19.76 -17.31 -18.89
CA ALA A 67 20.72 -17.81 -19.88
C ALA A 67 21.47 -16.69 -20.63
N ASN A 68 20.92 -15.48 -20.67
CA ASN A 68 21.54 -14.32 -21.31
C ASN A 68 22.35 -13.45 -20.34
N LEU A 69 22.49 -13.84 -19.07
CA LEU A 69 23.29 -13.11 -18.11
C LEU A 69 24.77 -13.42 -18.30
N GLU A 70 25.59 -12.38 -18.40
CA GLU A 70 27.06 -12.51 -18.45
C GLU A 70 27.68 -12.80 -17.07
N ARG A 71 26.89 -12.65 -15.99
CA ARG A 71 27.32 -12.77 -14.60
C ARG A 71 26.27 -13.50 -13.76
N PRO A 72 26.67 -14.20 -12.69
CA PRO A 72 25.73 -14.76 -11.73
C PRO A 72 24.83 -13.68 -11.12
N VAL A 73 23.58 -14.06 -10.81
CA VAL A 73 22.65 -13.19 -10.08
C VAL A 73 23.10 -13.09 -8.62
N ALA A 74 23.43 -11.89 -8.18
CA ALA A 74 23.77 -11.63 -6.78
C ALA A 74 22.53 -11.36 -5.92
N GLY A 75 21.54 -10.65 -6.44
CA GLY A 75 20.33 -10.34 -5.71
C GLY A 75 19.11 -10.28 -6.61
N CYS A 76 17.94 -10.56 -6.05
CA CYS A 76 16.67 -10.55 -6.76
C CYS A 76 15.62 -9.75 -5.99
N VAL A 77 14.83 -8.94 -6.71
CA VAL A 77 13.70 -8.21 -6.14
C VAL A 77 12.45 -8.56 -6.95
N LEU A 78 11.41 -9.05 -6.27
CA LEU A 78 10.10 -9.36 -6.85
C LEU A 78 9.06 -8.35 -6.31
N PRO A 79 8.88 -7.19 -6.99
CA PRO A 79 7.95 -6.15 -6.56
C PRO A 79 6.53 -6.31 -7.14
N SER A 80 6.30 -7.30 -8.01
CA SER A 80 5.07 -7.40 -8.80
C SER A 80 3.82 -7.63 -7.95
N GLY A 81 2.70 -7.07 -8.40
CA GLY A 81 1.39 -7.28 -7.81
C GLY A 81 0.28 -6.90 -8.79
N VAL A 82 -0.89 -7.49 -8.58
CA VAL A 82 -2.12 -7.21 -9.32
C VAL A 82 -3.20 -6.91 -8.28
N LEU A 83 -3.98 -5.85 -8.51
CA LEU A 83 -5.10 -5.45 -7.67
C LEU A 83 -6.41 -5.77 -8.39
N VAL A 84 -7.34 -6.42 -7.68
CA VAL A 84 -8.71 -6.67 -8.12
C VAL A 84 -9.60 -6.46 -6.91
N ASP A 85 -9.84 -5.18 -6.60
CA ASP A 85 -10.53 -4.79 -5.37
C ASP A 85 -12.01 -5.14 -5.46
N ARG A 86 -12.49 -5.86 -4.45
CA ARG A 86 -13.87 -6.32 -4.35
C ARG A 86 -14.24 -6.70 -2.94
N SER A 87 -15.43 -6.33 -2.49
CA SER A 87 -15.93 -6.78 -1.18
C SER A 87 -15.95 -8.30 -1.10
N PHE A 88 -15.78 -8.86 0.09
CA PHE A 88 -15.67 -10.31 0.26
C PHE A 88 -16.88 -11.07 -0.31
N ILE A 89 -18.09 -10.52 -0.15
CA ILE A 89 -19.34 -11.13 -0.62
C ILE A 89 -19.48 -11.13 -2.15
N GLU A 90 -18.76 -10.23 -2.84
CA GLU A 90 -18.81 -10.12 -4.29
C GLU A 90 -17.68 -10.92 -4.97
N GLN A 91 -16.68 -11.37 -4.21
CA GLN A 91 -15.55 -12.15 -4.76
C GLN A 91 -16.05 -13.45 -5.40
N THR A 92 -15.62 -13.68 -6.63
CA THR A 92 -15.67 -15.00 -7.26
C THR A 92 -14.35 -15.72 -7.04
N GLN A 93 -14.29 -17.01 -7.40
CA GLN A 93 -13.03 -17.74 -7.37
C GLN A 93 -11.96 -17.05 -8.22
N GLU A 94 -12.33 -16.62 -9.43
CA GLU A 94 -11.42 -15.96 -10.37
C GLU A 94 -10.90 -14.62 -9.82
N THR A 95 -11.77 -13.80 -9.23
CA THR A 95 -11.33 -12.51 -8.66
C THR A 95 -10.51 -12.72 -7.39
N PHE A 96 -10.76 -13.80 -6.65
CA PHE A 96 -9.98 -14.14 -5.47
C PHE A 96 -8.58 -14.65 -5.83
N GLU A 97 -8.46 -15.46 -6.88
CA GLU A 97 -7.19 -16.03 -7.34
C GLU A 97 -6.33 -15.04 -8.14
N ALA A 98 -6.93 -14.01 -8.74
CA ALA A 98 -6.26 -13.03 -9.59
C ALA A 98 -4.91 -12.44 -9.08
N PRO A 99 -4.71 -12.10 -7.79
CA PRO A 99 -3.43 -11.58 -7.31
C PRO A 99 -2.34 -12.65 -7.11
N PHE A 100 -2.70 -13.93 -7.00
CA PHE A 100 -1.76 -15.01 -6.68
C PHE A 100 -0.69 -15.22 -7.76
N PRO A 101 -1.01 -15.23 -9.07
CA PRO A 101 -0.01 -15.45 -10.10
C PRO A 101 1.16 -14.45 -10.05
N ALA A 102 0.88 -13.16 -9.83
CA ALA A 102 1.90 -12.12 -9.78
C ALA A 102 2.75 -12.13 -8.50
N LYS A 103 2.38 -12.94 -7.50
CA LYS A 103 2.99 -13.00 -6.17
C LYS A 103 3.56 -14.39 -5.91
N VAL A 104 2.68 -15.37 -5.72
CA VAL A 104 2.99 -16.75 -5.33
C VAL A 104 3.58 -17.52 -6.51
N ASP A 105 2.93 -17.54 -7.67
CA ASP A 105 3.40 -18.36 -8.79
C ASP A 105 4.72 -17.80 -9.35
N ALA A 106 4.82 -16.48 -9.49
CA ALA A 106 6.07 -15.80 -9.83
C ALA A 106 7.21 -16.16 -8.86
N PHE A 107 6.94 -16.18 -7.55
CA PHE A 107 7.92 -16.63 -6.56
C PHE A 107 8.32 -18.09 -6.78
N ARG A 108 7.36 -19.01 -7.01
CA ARG A 108 7.65 -20.44 -7.25
C ARG A 108 8.50 -20.67 -8.50
N VAL A 109 8.30 -19.87 -9.55
CA VAL A 109 9.15 -19.92 -10.75
C VAL A 109 10.57 -19.49 -10.41
N LEU A 110 10.75 -18.40 -9.66
CA LEU A 110 12.07 -17.95 -9.22
C LEU A 110 12.73 -18.97 -8.30
N GLU A 111 11.99 -19.50 -7.33
CA GLU A 111 12.42 -20.54 -6.38
C GLU A 111 12.97 -21.78 -7.08
N LYS A 112 12.35 -22.17 -8.20
CA LYS A 112 12.76 -23.33 -9.00
C LYS A 112 14.00 -23.07 -9.87
N LEU A 113 14.19 -21.84 -10.34
CA LEU A 113 15.16 -21.50 -11.39
C LEU A 113 16.39 -20.75 -10.89
N LEU A 114 16.26 -20.03 -9.78
CA LEU A 114 17.36 -19.39 -9.09
C LEU A 114 17.80 -20.28 -7.92
N PRO A 115 19.11 -20.43 -7.70
CA PRO A 115 19.59 -21.02 -6.46
C PRO A 115 19.48 -19.99 -5.34
N VAL A 116 18.28 -19.85 -4.77
CA VAL A 116 17.94 -18.77 -3.85
C VAL A 116 18.92 -18.72 -2.68
N GLU A 117 19.36 -19.86 -2.15
CA GLU A 117 20.31 -19.98 -1.05
C GLU A 117 21.70 -19.36 -1.31
N PHE A 118 22.08 -19.13 -2.57
CA PHE A 118 23.36 -18.52 -2.94
C PHE A 118 23.25 -17.04 -3.33
N LEU A 119 22.03 -16.46 -3.31
CA LEU A 119 21.86 -15.02 -3.48
C LEU A 119 22.38 -14.28 -2.24
N ASP A 120 22.90 -13.06 -2.43
CA ASP A 120 23.14 -12.12 -1.33
C ASP A 120 21.81 -11.69 -0.69
N PHE A 121 20.74 -11.56 -1.49
CA PHE A 121 19.39 -11.28 -1.02
C PHE A 121 18.31 -11.66 -2.04
N LEU A 122 17.15 -12.10 -1.51
CA LEU A 122 15.88 -12.13 -2.22
C LEU A 122 14.86 -11.23 -1.49
N ILE A 123 14.36 -10.21 -2.16
CA ILE A 123 13.39 -9.27 -1.60
C ILE A 123 12.07 -9.45 -2.34
N THR A 124 10.99 -9.70 -1.60
CA THR A 124 9.64 -9.71 -2.16
C THR A 124 8.80 -8.62 -1.51
N PHE A 125 7.84 -8.07 -2.24
CA PHE A 125 6.97 -7.04 -1.68
C PHE A 125 5.63 -7.65 -1.27
N SER A 126 5.28 -7.48 0.00
CA SER A 126 3.94 -7.60 0.55
C SER A 126 3.30 -6.20 0.62
N SER A 127 2.15 -6.09 1.27
CA SER A 127 1.43 -4.85 1.49
C SER A 127 0.95 -4.78 2.94
N VAL A 128 0.76 -3.55 3.44
CA VAL A 128 0.06 -3.27 4.70
C VAL A 128 -1.30 -3.98 4.79
N SER A 129 -1.98 -4.18 3.66
CA SER A 129 -3.23 -4.95 3.59
C SER A 129 -3.07 -6.41 4.04
N GLY A 130 -1.91 -7.02 3.81
CA GLY A 130 -1.60 -8.38 4.31
C GLY A 130 -1.31 -8.42 5.81
N MET A 131 -1.01 -7.27 6.43
CA MET A 131 -0.65 -7.19 7.85
C MET A 131 -1.85 -6.88 8.75
N PHE A 132 -2.62 -5.85 8.41
CA PHE A 132 -3.78 -5.43 9.20
C PHE A 132 -5.06 -5.23 8.38
N GLY A 133 -5.08 -5.72 7.15
CA GLY A 133 -6.27 -5.72 6.30
C GLY A 133 -6.45 -4.42 5.52
N ASN A 134 -7.25 -4.51 4.47
CA ASN A 134 -7.80 -3.37 3.75
C ASN A 134 -9.15 -3.78 3.15
N ALA A 135 -10.16 -2.93 3.23
CA ALA A 135 -11.49 -3.30 2.76
C ALA A 135 -11.46 -3.54 1.24
N GLY A 136 -12.16 -4.56 0.78
CA GLY A 136 -12.15 -4.94 -0.63
C GLY A 136 -10.89 -5.71 -1.08
N GLN A 137 -9.90 -5.93 -0.21
CA GLN A 137 -8.62 -6.54 -0.59
C GLN A 137 -8.35 -7.89 0.08
N THR A 138 -9.40 -8.66 0.40
CA THR A 138 -9.23 -9.99 1.03
C THR A 138 -8.35 -10.92 0.17
N ASN A 139 -8.55 -10.90 -1.14
CA ASN A 139 -7.75 -11.63 -2.13
C ASN A 139 -6.28 -11.18 -2.14
N TYR A 140 -6.04 -9.87 -2.22
CA TYR A 140 -4.69 -9.29 -2.27
C TYR A 140 -3.95 -9.50 -0.94
N ALA A 141 -4.62 -9.28 0.20
CA ALA A 141 -4.08 -9.58 1.53
C ALA A 141 -3.68 -11.05 1.65
N SER A 142 -4.52 -11.98 1.18
CA SER A 142 -4.23 -13.43 1.19
C SER A 142 -2.99 -13.77 0.37
N ALA A 143 -2.88 -13.25 -0.86
CA ALA A 143 -1.71 -13.49 -1.71
C ALA A 143 -0.41 -12.89 -1.12
N ASN A 144 -0.49 -11.70 -0.52
CA ASN A 144 0.64 -11.05 0.15
C ASN A 144 1.12 -11.83 1.38
N THR A 145 0.20 -12.31 2.21
CA THR A 145 0.53 -13.11 3.40
C THR A 145 1.07 -14.49 3.03
N ALA A 146 0.54 -15.11 1.97
CA ALA A 146 1.09 -16.34 1.41
C ALA A 146 2.53 -16.14 0.95
N LEU A 147 2.82 -15.10 0.18
CA LEU A 147 4.18 -14.76 -0.28
C LEU A 147 5.13 -14.50 0.89
N ALA A 148 4.69 -13.78 1.93
CA ALA A 148 5.48 -13.57 3.14
C ALA A 148 5.80 -14.89 3.86
N GLY A 149 4.86 -15.85 3.87
CA GLY A 149 5.07 -17.20 4.38
C GLY A 149 6.11 -18.00 3.59
N LEU A 150 6.11 -17.91 2.25
CA LEU A 150 7.08 -18.58 1.41
C LEU A 150 8.51 -18.06 1.63
N ASN A 151 8.66 -16.75 1.81
CA ASN A 151 9.96 -16.15 2.08
C ASN A 151 10.63 -16.68 3.35
N LYS A 152 9.86 -17.13 4.36
CA LYS A 152 10.41 -17.68 5.62
C LYS A 152 11.34 -18.88 5.41
N ALA A 153 11.24 -19.57 4.28
CA ALA A 153 12.07 -20.73 3.97
C ALA A 153 13.55 -20.35 3.74
N TYR A 154 13.85 -19.08 3.46
CA TYR A 154 15.17 -18.62 3.03
C TYR A 154 15.77 -17.63 4.02
N ARG A 155 16.98 -17.93 4.53
CA ARG A 155 17.67 -17.08 5.52
C ARG A 155 18.16 -15.75 4.95
N ASN A 156 18.35 -15.70 3.64
CA ASN A 156 18.79 -14.58 2.84
C ASN A 156 17.62 -13.96 2.06
N ALA A 157 16.37 -14.12 2.54
CA ALA A 157 15.22 -13.48 1.94
C ALA A 157 14.34 -12.80 2.98
N PHE A 158 13.79 -11.63 2.64
CA PHE A 158 12.79 -10.97 3.46
C PHE A 158 11.64 -10.43 2.62
N CYS A 159 10.44 -10.47 3.21
CA CYS A 159 9.24 -9.91 2.61
C CYS A 159 8.99 -8.51 3.18
N MET A 160 9.03 -7.49 2.34
CA MET A 160 8.84 -6.11 2.77
C MET A 160 7.36 -5.75 2.80
N VAL A 161 6.85 -5.23 3.92
CA VAL A 161 5.49 -4.72 4.04
C VAL A 161 5.46 -3.29 3.48
N VAL A 162 4.91 -3.12 2.28
CA VAL A 162 4.91 -1.85 1.57
C VAL A 162 3.57 -1.13 1.79
N PRO A 163 3.57 0.13 2.28
CA PRO A 163 2.36 0.95 2.32
C PRO A 163 2.08 1.51 0.92
N ILE A 164 1.16 2.47 0.79
CA ILE A 164 1.05 3.18 -0.49
C ILE A 164 2.34 3.95 -0.78
N ILE A 165 2.78 3.91 -2.03
CA ILE A 165 3.94 4.66 -2.50
C ILE A 165 3.44 5.94 -3.17
N ALA A 166 3.54 7.07 -2.46
CA ALA A 166 2.86 8.32 -2.79
C ALA A 166 3.21 8.87 -4.18
N ASP A 167 4.43 8.65 -4.64
CA ASP A 167 4.98 9.08 -5.92
C ASP A 167 5.02 7.96 -6.98
N SER A 168 4.30 6.85 -6.75
CA SER A 168 4.24 5.75 -7.70
C SER A 168 3.24 5.99 -8.83
N ALA A 169 3.44 5.33 -9.96
CA ALA A 169 2.50 5.36 -11.07
C ALA A 169 1.10 4.83 -10.71
N ILE A 170 0.98 4.00 -9.68
CA ILE A 170 -0.33 3.53 -9.18
C ILE A 170 -1.08 4.70 -8.53
N THR A 171 -0.39 5.50 -7.72
CA THR A 171 -0.97 6.64 -6.99
C THR A 171 -1.18 7.87 -7.87
N LEU A 172 -0.29 8.08 -8.85
CA LEU A 172 -0.32 9.22 -9.77
C LEU A 172 -1.29 9.03 -10.96
N ASN A 173 -2.03 7.92 -11.01
CA ASN A 173 -3.00 7.68 -12.07
C ASN A 173 -4.26 8.55 -11.84
N GLU A 174 -4.52 9.48 -12.76
CA GLU A 174 -5.59 10.51 -12.65
C GLU A 174 -7.01 9.91 -12.54
N ASP A 175 -7.19 8.64 -12.93
CA ASP A 175 -8.47 7.92 -12.81
C ASP A 175 -8.83 7.53 -11.37
N ILE A 176 -7.87 7.57 -10.43
CA ILE A 176 -8.13 7.30 -9.02
C ILE A 176 -8.44 8.64 -8.35
N SER A 177 -9.71 8.83 -7.94
CA SER A 177 -10.11 10.03 -7.20
C SER A 177 -9.19 10.26 -6.00
N ALA A 178 -8.61 11.46 -5.90
CA ALA A 178 -7.68 11.85 -4.84
C ALA A 178 -8.22 11.48 -3.43
N SER A 179 -9.53 11.67 -3.21
CA SER A 179 -10.24 11.33 -1.97
C SER A 179 -10.10 9.86 -1.53
N ARG A 180 -10.00 8.91 -2.48
CA ARG A 180 -9.92 7.46 -2.20
C ARG A 180 -8.54 7.01 -1.73
N ILE A 181 -7.50 7.82 -1.93
CA ILE A 181 -6.13 7.47 -1.57
C ILE A 181 -5.51 8.40 -0.54
N THR A 182 -6.09 9.58 -0.26
CA THR A 182 -5.55 10.55 0.70
C THR A 182 -5.30 9.94 2.08
N HIS A 183 -6.26 9.16 2.59
CA HIS A 183 -6.14 8.49 3.89
C HIS A 183 -5.01 7.44 3.93
N LEU A 184 -4.57 6.92 2.78
CA LEU A 184 -3.42 6.04 2.67
C LEU A 184 -2.13 6.84 2.48
N THR A 185 -2.15 7.92 1.69
CA THR A 185 -0.94 8.69 1.37
C THR A 185 -0.38 9.46 2.56
N ASN A 186 -1.24 9.85 3.52
CA ASN A 186 -0.82 10.63 4.70
C ASN A 186 0.18 9.91 5.61
N TRP A 187 0.17 8.58 5.61
CA TRP A 187 1.13 7.73 6.33
C TRP A 187 1.85 6.75 5.40
N GLY A 188 1.72 6.98 4.09
CA GLY A 188 2.43 6.24 3.06
C GLY A 188 3.93 6.57 3.06
N MET A 189 4.61 6.20 1.98
CA MET A 189 6.01 6.59 1.80
C MET A 189 6.30 7.00 0.36
N THR A 190 7.36 7.76 0.17
CA THR A 190 7.93 8.05 -1.13
C THR A 190 8.73 6.86 -1.65
N SER A 191 9.01 6.84 -2.94
CA SER A 191 9.88 5.83 -3.52
C SER A 191 11.31 5.92 -2.98
N SER A 192 11.77 7.10 -2.54
CA SER A 192 13.08 7.27 -1.91
C SER A 192 13.15 6.62 -0.54
N GLU A 193 12.12 6.80 0.30
CA GLU A 193 12.00 6.14 1.60
C GLU A 193 11.89 4.62 1.46
N LEU A 194 11.17 4.14 0.43
CA LEU A 194 11.16 2.72 0.08
C LEU A 194 12.58 2.19 -0.20
N CYS A 195 13.41 2.94 -0.93
CA CYS A 195 14.81 2.57 -1.19
C CYS A 195 15.65 2.53 0.08
N ALA A 196 15.50 3.52 0.97
CA ALA A 196 16.20 3.56 2.25
C ALA A 196 15.82 2.35 3.12
N CYS A 197 14.55 1.95 3.12
CA CYS A 197 14.10 0.76 3.82
C CYS A 197 14.62 -0.54 3.19
N ILE A 198 14.74 -0.61 1.85
CA ILE A 198 15.40 -1.75 1.17
C ILE A 198 16.86 -1.85 1.59
N GLU A 199 17.57 -0.73 1.66
CA GLU A 199 18.95 -0.68 2.14
C GLU A 199 19.07 -1.25 3.55
N ASP A 200 18.26 -0.73 4.47
CA ASP A 200 18.26 -1.13 5.87
C ASP A 200 17.88 -2.62 6.02
N GLY A 201 16.91 -3.10 5.24
CA GLY A 201 16.56 -4.52 5.17
C GLY A 201 17.72 -5.41 4.72
N ILE A 202 18.45 -5.02 3.67
CA ILE A 202 19.65 -5.75 3.21
C ILE A 202 20.74 -5.75 4.28
N LEU A 203 20.96 -4.61 4.96
CA LEU A 203 21.96 -4.51 6.04
C LEU A 203 21.60 -5.37 7.25
N LYS A 204 20.33 -5.40 7.65
CA LYS A 204 19.83 -6.26 8.73
C LYS A 204 19.96 -7.75 8.39
N LEU A 205 19.62 -8.12 7.15
CA LEU A 205 19.73 -9.50 6.65
C LEU A 205 21.15 -10.06 6.72
N ARG A 206 22.18 -9.20 6.61
CA ARG A 206 23.59 -9.59 6.77
C ARG A 206 23.97 -9.92 8.21
N GLN A 207 23.25 -9.36 9.18
CA GLN A 207 23.50 -9.60 10.61
C GLN A 207 22.75 -10.85 11.06
N ASP A 208 21.43 -10.87 10.82
CA ASP A 208 20.54 -11.95 11.22
C ASP A 208 19.46 -12.21 10.17
N PRO A 209 18.97 -13.45 10.04
CA PRO A 209 17.84 -13.76 9.19
C PRO A 209 16.61 -12.97 9.63
N ILE A 210 16.06 -12.17 8.71
CA ILE A 210 14.76 -11.52 8.86
C ILE A 210 13.85 -12.06 7.77
N TRP A 211 12.65 -12.50 8.12
CA TRP A 211 11.71 -13.04 7.13
C TRP A 211 10.68 -12.00 6.67
N GLN A 212 10.44 -10.96 7.47
CA GLN A 212 9.56 -9.84 7.16
C GLN A 212 10.18 -8.53 7.63
N TYR A 213 10.11 -7.51 6.78
CA TYR A 213 10.55 -6.16 7.09
C TYR A 213 9.32 -5.25 7.14
N ILE A 214 9.09 -4.61 8.29
CA ILE A 214 8.01 -3.64 8.47
C ILE A 214 8.68 -2.26 8.61
N PRO A 215 8.44 -1.32 7.66
CA PRO A 215 8.90 0.05 7.81
C PRO A 215 8.37 0.69 9.10
N ASN A 216 9.12 1.65 9.64
CA ASN A 216 8.68 2.41 10.79
C ASN A 216 7.64 3.45 10.35
N PHE A 217 6.36 3.06 10.31
CA PHE A 217 5.26 3.98 10.05
C PHE A 217 5.07 4.95 11.20
N ASP A 218 4.46 6.11 10.92
CA ASP A 218 3.84 6.90 11.99
C ASP A 218 2.55 6.19 12.41
N TRP A 219 2.64 5.39 13.48
CA TRP A 219 1.52 4.60 13.97
C TRP A 219 0.35 5.43 14.51
N ASN A 220 0.59 6.70 14.89
CA ASN A 220 -0.50 7.61 15.24
C ASN A 220 -1.32 7.96 13.99
N LEU A 221 -0.63 8.29 12.89
CA LEU A 221 -1.30 8.54 11.61
C LEU A 221 -1.95 7.28 11.04
N VAL A 222 -1.33 6.10 11.20
CA VAL A 222 -1.97 4.82 10.83
C VAL A 222 -3.27 4.66 11.59
N GLN A 223 -3.28 4.85 12.92
CA GLN A 223 -4.49 4.71 13.73
C GLN A 223 -5.55 5.77 13.38
N GLU A 224 -5.13 7.01 13.15
CA GLU A 224 -6.04 8.09 12.77
C GLU A 224 -6.78 7.79 11.46
N ASN A 225 -6.08 7.20 10.49
CA ASN A 225 -6.64 6.95 9.16
C ASN A 225 -7.32 5.59 9.03
N MET A 226 -6.76 4.53 9.65
CA MET A 226 -7.23 3.15 9.55
C MET A 226 -8.13 2.72 10.73
N GLY A 227 -8.24 3.57 11.77
CA GLY A 227 -8.95 3.26 13.02
C GLY A 227 -8.08 2.52 14.04
N PRO A 228 -8.60 2.26 15.25
CA PRO A 228 -7.88 1.47 16.26
C PRO A 228 -7.87 -0.02 15.90
N SER A 229 -6.74 -0.68 16.15
CA SER A 229 -6.60 -2.13 15.98
C SER A 229 -5.72 -2.73 17.06
N SER A 230 -6.12 -3.89 17.59
CA SER A 230 -5.29 -4.67 18.53
C SER A 230 -3.95 -5.11 17.91
N LEU A 231 -3.85 -5.14 16.57
CA LEU A 231 -2.64 -5.52 15.86
C LEU A 231 -1.50 -4.51 16.02
N TYR A 232 -1.81 -3.22 16.17
CA TYR A 232 -0.80 -2.16 16.26
C TYR A 232 -1.04 -1.14 17.38
N ALA A 233 -2.06 -1.31 18.22
CA ALA A 233 -2.34 -0.40 19.34
C ALA A 233 -1.13 -0.18 20.28
N HIS A 234 -0.28 -1.20 20.43
CA HIS A 234 0.94 -1.14 21.25
C HIS A 234 2.08 -0.32 20.62
N LEU A 235 1.96 0.05 19.35
CA LEU A 235 2.94 0.86 18.61
C LEU A 235 2.53 2.34 18.52
N VAL A 236 1.28 2.64 18.85
CA VAL A 236 0.76 4.02 18.89
C VAL A 236 1.33 4.71 20.13
N SER A 237 1.93 5.88 19.93
CA SER A 237 2.57 6.61 21.03
C SER A 237 1.48 7.25 21.90
N ILE A 238 1.52 6.99 23.20
CA ILE A 238 0.71 7.74 24.17
C ILE A 238 1.56 8.93 24.58
N GLU A 239 1.27 10.13 24.07
CA GLU A 239 1.85 11.35 24.63
C GLU A 239 1.34 11.53 26.07
N ILE A 240 2.13 11.10 27.05
CA ILE A 240 1.93 11.46 28.44
C ILE A 240 2.60 12.83 28.64
N THR A 241 1.80 13.88 28.72
CA THR A 241 2.24 15.20 29.16
C THR A 241 1.73 15.44 30.59
N ASP A 242 2.54 16.12 31.41
CA ASP A 242 2.28 16.38 32.85
C ASP A 242 0.97 17.17 33.11
N ASP A 243 0.40 17.80 32.09
CA ASP A 243 -0.88 18.49 32.14
C ASP A 243 -1.90 17.79 31.25
N GLY A 244 -2.51 16.71 31.77
CA GLY A 244 -3.80 16.14 31.33
C GLY A 244 -4.12 16.10 29.83
N VAL A 245 -4.12 14.89 29.25
CA VAL A 245 -4.74 14.49 27.95
C VAL A 245 -5.15 15.65 27.04
N LYS A 246 -4.21 16.19 26.25
CA LYS A 246 -4.58 16.92 25.05
C LYS A 246 -5.06 15.92 24.00
N ARG A 247 -6.38 15.71 23.91
CA ARG A 247 -7.00 15.35 22.64
C ARG A 247 -6.62 16.45 21.64
N THR A 248 -5.92 16.07 20.58
CA THR A 248 -5.83 16.86 19.34
C THR A 248 -7.22 17.43 19.04
N GLN A 249 -7.29 18.76 18.90
CA GLN A 249 -8.52 19.58 18.80
C GLN A 249 -9.74 18.77 18.35
N GLU A 250 -10.69 18.57 19.27
CA GLU A 250 -11.97 17.94 18.95
C GLU A 250 -12.59 18.69 17.77
N ALA A 251 -12.75 17.98 16.64
CA ALA A 251 -13.60 18.48 15.56
C ALA A 251 -14.99 18.68 16.16
N THR A 252 -15.35 19.95 16.39
CA THR A 252 -16.56 20.34 17.13
C THR A 252 -17.85 20.14 16.33
N SER A 253 -17.76 19.83 15.04
CA SER A 253 -18.93 19.61 14.18
C SER A 253 -18.81 18.34 13.33
N VAL A 254 -19.95 17.71 13.04
CA VAL A 254 -20.05 16.57 12.10
C VAL A 254 -19.50 16.95 10.74
N ARG A 255 -19.73 18.19 10.30
CA ARG A 255 -19.23 18.73 9.03
C ARG A 255 -17.70 18.68 8.99
N ASP A 256 -17.00 19.14 10.03
CA ASP A 256 -15.54 19.13 10.06
C ASP A 256 -14.97 17.71 9.99
N VAL A 257 -15.60 16.77 10.70
CA VAL A 257 -15.21 15.35 10.65
C VAL A 257 -15.42 14.77 9.25
N VAL A 258 -16.57 15.05 8.62
CA VAL A 258 -16.88 14.59 7.27
C VAL A 258 -15.92 15.20 6.25
N CYS A 259 -15.69 16.52 6.29
CA CYS A 259 -14.74 17.22 5.43
C CYS A 259 -13.33 16.65 5.56
N ARG A 260 -12.87 16.37 6.79
CA ARG A 260 -11.54 15.80 7.03
C ARG A 260 -11.42 14.39 6.45
N VAL A 261 -12.37 13.51 6.76
CA VAL A 261 -12.31 12.10 6.30
C VAL A 261 -12.46 11.98 4.79
N LEU A 262 -13.32 12.80 4.18
CA LEU A 262 -13.52 12.81 2.72
C LEU A 262 -12.52 13.69 1.97
N SER A 263 -11.73 14.50 2.69
CA SER A 263 -10.82 15.50 2.10
C SER A 263 -11.54 16.45 1.14
N VAL A 264 -12.75 16.88 1.50
CA VAL A 264 -13.58 17.82 0.73
C VAL A 264 -13.61 19.16 1.45
N ALA A 265 -13.39 20.26 0.72
CA ALA A 265 -13.49 21.60 1.29
C ALA A 265 -14.91 21.85 1.81
N SER A 266 -15.04 22.58 2.93
CA SER A 266 -16.36 22.81 3.55
C SER A 266 -17.37 23.50 2.63
N GLU A 267 -16.90 24.26 1.63
CA GLU A 267 -17.72 24.94 0.62
C GLU A 267 -18.25 24.00 -0.48
N ASP A 268 -17.54 22.90 -0.74
CA ASP A 268 -17.91 21.90 -1.75
C ASP A 268 -18.83 20.80 -1.18
N LEU A 269 -19.00 20.76 0.14
CA LEU A 269 -19.81 19.77 0.83
C LEU A 269 -21.28 20.22 0.96
N SER A 270 -22.14 19.60 0.16
CA SER A 270 -23.59 19.81 0.17
C SER A 270 -24.28 19.04 1.29
N MET A 271 -25.34 19.63 1.84
CA MET A 271 -26.18 19.01 2.86
C MET A 271 -27.00 17.82 2.35
N ASP A 272 -27.29 17.80 1.04
CA ASP A 272 -28.29 16.92 0.44
C ASP A 272 -27.71 15.89 -0.52
N VAL A 273 -26.41 15.98 -0.82
CA VAL A 273 -25.72 15.02 -1.68
C VAL A 273 -25.24 13.84 -0.82
N PRO A 274 -25.48 12.58 -1.24
CA PRO A 274 -24.97 11.41 -0.54
C PRO A 274 -23.44 11.45 -0.36
N LEU A 275 -22.95 11.05 0.80
CA LEU A 275 -21.51 11.00 1.08
C LEU A 275 -20.76 10.07 0.12
N THR A 276 -21.44 9.02 -0.37
CA THR A 276 -20.96 8.11 -1.42
C THR A 276 -20.58 8.83 -2.72
N ALA A 277 -21.29 9.92 -3.06
CA ALA A 277 -20.99 10.74 -4.24
C ALA A 277 -19.70 11.57 -4.08
N TYR A 278 -19.27 11.81 -2.84
CA TYR A 278 -17.99 12.45 -2.50
C TYR A 278 -16.83 11.46 -2.40
N GLY A 279 -17.04 10.20 -2.81
CA GLY A 279 -16.01 9.17 -2.77
C GLY A 279 -15.96 8.37 -1.47
N LEU A 280 -16.97 8.49 -0.59
CA LEU A 280 -17.08 7.63 0.58
C LEU A 280 -17.19 6.16 0.16
N ASP A 281 -16.15 5.40 0.47
CA ASP A 281 -16.03 3.97 0.30
C ASP A 281 -16.11 3.23 1.64
N SER A 282 -15.93 1.92 1.66
CA SER A 282 -16.01 1.14 2.90
C SER A 282 -14.96 1.52 3.94
N LEU A 283 -13.76 1.95 3.55
CA LEU A 283 -12.67 2.30 4.48
C LEU A 283 -12.91 3.66 5.10
N SER A 284 -13.15 4.66 4.25
CA SER A 284 -13.52 6.01 4.68
C SER A 284 -14.83 5.99 5.47
N ALA A 285 -15.79 5.11 5.16
CA ALA A 285 -16.99 4.91 5.98
C ALA A 285 -16.69 4.30 7.36
N ALA A 286 -15.72 3.38 7.47
CA ALA A 286 -15.32 2.84 8.78
C ALA A 286 -14.59 3.91 9.62
N SER A 287 -13.66 4.65 9.01
CA SER A 287 -12.95 5.76 9.63
C SER A 287 -13.91 6.90 10.03
N LEU A 288 -14.88 7.22 9.17
CA LEU A 288 -15.91 8.22 9.43
C LEU A 288 -16.86 7.78 10.55
N SER A 289 -17.33 6.53 10.52
CA SER A 289 -18.17 5.95 11.59
C SER A 289 -17.46 6.02 12.94
N TYR A 290 -16.17 5.69 12.99
CA TYR A 290 -15.36 5.79 14.19
C TYR A 290 -15.16 7.24 14.66
N SER A 291 -14.76 8.13 13.75
CA SER A 291 -14.51 9.55 14.05
C SER A 291 -15.79 10.27 14.50
N LEU A 292 -16.94 9.91 13.95
CA LEU A 292 -18.23 10.44 14.33
C LEU A 292 -18.78 9.82 15.62
N ASN A 293 -18.28 8.68 16.10
CA ASN A 293 -18.85 7.97 17.25
C ASN A 293 -18.91 8.80 18.54
N ALA A 294 -18.01 9.78 18.69
CA ALA A 294 -18.03 10.72 19.82
C ALA A 294 -19.14 11.80 19.72
N ILE A 295 -19.73 11.98 18.54
CA ILE A 295 -20.65 13.08 18.20
C ILE A 295 -22.03 12.50 17.83
N VAL A 296 -22.08 11.56 16.89
CA VAL A 296 -23.29 10.89 16.40
C VAL A 296 -23.04 9.39 16.16
N ALA A 297 -23.87 8.55 16.76
CA ALA A 297 -23.80 7.11 16.51
C ALA A 297 -24.30 6.77 15.10
N VAL A 298 -23.39 6.36 14.22
CA VAL A 298 -23.70 5.92 12.85
C VAL A 298 -22.79 4.76 12.48
N SER A 299 -23.35 3.70 11.90
CA SER A 299 -22.53 2.55 11.44
C SER A 299 -22.01 2.77 10.01
N GLN A 300 -20.95 2.06 9.67
CA GLN A 300 -20.40 2.00 8.30
C GLN A 300 -21.48 1.67 7.26
N ILE A 301 -22.34 0.68 7.53
CA ILE A 301 -23.44 0.27 6.62
C ILE A 301 -24.42 1.43 6.41
N GLN A 302 -24.73 2.19 7.47
CA GLN A 302 -25.62 3.33 7.38
C GLN A 302 -24.99 4.45 6.55
N LEU A 303 -23.70 4.74 6.74
CA LEU A 303 -22.99 5.75 5.95
C LEU A 303 -22.95 5.41 4.46
N LEU A 304 -22.80 4.13 4.11
CA LEU A 304 -22.78 3.65 2.73
C LEU A 304 -24.18 3.57 2.08
N ALA A 305 -25.26 3.67 2.85
CA ALA A 305 -26.63 3.64 2.36
C ALA A 305 -27.12 5.03 1.91
N ASP A 306 -26.31 5.71 1.10
CA ASP A 306 -26.54 7.08 0.59
C ASP A 306 -26.87 8.12 1.67
N MET A 307 -26.23 8.00 2.83
CA MET A 307 -26.36 8.96 3.92
C MET A 307 -25.91 10.35 3.48
N THR A 308 -26.66 11.40 3.84
CA THR A 308 -26.28 12.81 3.59
C THR A 308 -25.82 13.51 4.88
N LEU A 309 -25.13 14.65 4.74
CA LEU A 309 -24.74 15.46 5.89
C LEU A 309 -25.96 15.96 6.68
N ARG A 310 -27.07 16.30 6.00
CA ARG A 310 -28.34 16.66 6.65
C ARG A 310 -28.89 15.53 7.53
N GLN A 311 -28.81 14.29 7.06
CA GLN A 311 -29.29 13.14 7.82
C GLN A 311 -28.41 12.85 9.04
N LEU A 312 -27.10 13.07 8.95
CA LEU A 312 -26.19 12.99 10.09
C LEU A 312 -26.45 14.09 11.12
N GLU A 313 -26.63 15.34 10.68
CA GLU A 313 -26.96 16.46 11.56
C GLU A 313 -28.35 16.30 12.22
N ALA A 314 -29.36 15.82 11.50
CA ALA A 314 -30.67 15.54 12.08
C ALA A 314 -30.62 14.46 13.18
N ARG A 315 -29.70 13.49 13.09
CA ARG A 315 -29.50 12.49 14.15
C ARG A 315 -28.91 13.08 15.43
N LEU A 316 -28.12 14.15 15.33
CA LEU A 316 -27.66 14.88 16.51
C LEU A 316 -28.81 15.53 17.26
N GLU A 317 -29.74 16.16 16.55
CA GLU A 317 -30.90 16.84 17.16
C GLU A 317 -31.81 15.85 17.90
N VAL A 318 -31.93 14.61 17.40
CA VAL A 318 -32.70 13.53 18.04
C VAL A 318 -31.98 12.96 19.26
N GLN A 319 -30.65 12.83 19.24
CA GLN A 319 -29.87 12.35 20.39
C GLN A 319 -29.69 13.42 21.48
N GLY A 320 -29.75 14.70 21.13
CA GLY A 320 -29.62 15.84 22.05
C GLY A 320 -30.91 16.25 22.78
N SER A 321 -32.05 15.62 22.53
CA SER A 321 -33.31 15.92 23.24
C SER A 321 -33.46 15.06 24.51
N PRO A 322 -33.34 15.63 25.73
CA PRO A 322 -33.69 14.90 26.95
C PRO A 322 -35.20 14.64 26.94
N GLY A 323 -35.57 13.38 27.19
CA GLY A 323 -36.95 12.92 27.07
C GLY A 323 -37.98 13.83 27.74
N LYS A 324 -38.95 14.31 26.94
CA LYS A 324 -40.28 14.63 27.46
C LYS A 324 -40.93 13.31 27.91
N LYS A 325 -40.71 12.95 29.18
CA LYS A 325 -41.72 12.17 29.92
C LYS A 325 -42.97 13.04 30.01
N ALA A 326 -43.97 12.74 29.18
CA ALA A 326 -45.34 13.17 29.44
C ALA A 326 -46.03 12.07 30.25
N ALA A 327 -46.68 12.53 31.31
CA ALA A 327 -47.43 11.78 32.31
C ALA A 327 -48.67 11.08 31.73
#